data_AF-A0A953Z2Z5-F1
#
_entry.id   AF-A0A953Z2Z5-F1
#
_cell.length_a   1.000
_cell.length_b   1.000
_cell.length_c   1.000
_cell.angle_alpha   90.00
_cell.angle_beta   90.00
_cell.angle_gamma   90.00
#
_symmetry.space_group_name_H-M   'P 1'
#
loop_
_entity.id
_entity.type
_entity.pdbx_description
1 polymer ?
#
loop_
_entity_poly.entity_id
_entity_poly.type
_entity_poly.pdbx_seq_one_letter_code
_entity_poly.pdbx_strand_id
1 'polypeptide(L)'
;MYPTEQHAKTTQVPDFATIVRRHQAGIFRYLRVLGAEENTVADLTQETLLLLLEKPFEWHSDAQTAVWLRRAARNLFLGYCRRNSRAQLAESLDHIESAWA
;
A
#
# COMPACT_ATOMS: atom_id res chain seq x y z
N MET A 1 -0.27 -10.47 49.38
CA MET A 1 -1.28 -10.05 48.38
C MET A 1 -0.63 -8.98 47.53
N TYR A 2 0.00 -9.38 46.42
CA TYR A 2 0.59 -8.44 45.48
C TYR A 2 -0.48 -8.00 44.47
N PRO A 3 -0.49 -6.73 44.03
CA PRO A 3 -1.42 -6.29 43.00
C PRO A 3 -1.01 -6.95 41.67
N THR A 4 -1.98 -7.58 41.01
CA THR A 4 -1.87 -8.01 39.62
C THR A 4 -1.72 -6.78 38.74
N GLU A 5 -0.50 -6.37 38.45
CA GLU A 5 -0.23 -5.47 37.33
C GLU A 5 -0.58 -6.23 36.06
N GLN A 6 -1.75 -5.90 35.51
CA GLN A 6 -2.12 -6.25 34.16
C GLN A 6 -1.08 -5.58 33.24
N HIS A 7 -0.06 -6.33 32.83
CA HIS A 7 0.81 -5.91 31.74
C HIS A 7 -0.06 -5.79 30.48
N ALA A 8 -0.62 -4.60 30.27
CA ALA A 8 -1.15 -4.19 29.00
C ALA A 8 -0.03 -4.45 27.98
N LYS A 9 -0.26 -5.40 27.06
CA LYS A 9 0.66 -5.64 25.96
C LYS A 9 0.71 -4.33 25.17
N THR A 10 1.75 -3.52 25.41
CA THR A 10 2.10 -2.41 24.54
C THR A 10 2.24 -3.01 23.16
N THR A 11 1.25 -2.79 22.30
CA THR A 11 1.33 -3.26 20.92
C THR A 11 2.39 -2.38 20.28
N GLN A 12 3.64 -2.84 20.27
CA GLN A 12 4.73 -2.09 19.68
C GLN A 12 4.46 -1.94 18.18
N VAL A 13 4.42 -0.70 17.72
CA VAL A 13 4.41 -0.38 16.30
C VAL A 13 5.69 -0.95 15.69
N PRO A 14 5.62 -1.81 14.66
CA PRO A 14 6.80 -2.35 14.01
C PRO A 14 7.62 -1.22 13.37
N ASP A 15 8.95 -1.39 13.35
CA ASP A 15 9.82 -0.44 12.68
C ASP A 15 9.53 -0.37 11.16
N PHE A 16 9.95 0.73 10.53
CA PHE A 16 9.74 0.97 9.11
C PHE A 16 10.29 -0.16 8.23
N ALA A 17 11.50 -0.65 8.54
CA ALA A 17 12.14 -1.71 7.77
C ALA A 17 11.32 -3.02 7.79
N THR A 18 10.66 -3.32 8.91
CA THR A 18 9.78 -4.47 9.08
C THR A 18 8.50 -4.31 8.27
N ILE A 19 7.89 -3.13 8.29
CA ILE A 19 6.72 -2.82 7.47
C ILE A 19 7.06 -2.97 5.98
N VAL A 20 8.18 -2.40 5.54
CA VAL A 20 8.67 -2.52 4.15
C VAL A 20 8.83 -4.00 3.76
N ARG A 21 9.56 -4.78 4.56
CA ARG A 21 9.80 -6.21 4.27
C ARG A 21 8.51 -7.00 4.11
N ARG A 22 7.50 -6.71 4.94
CA ARG A 22 6.21 -7.41 4.94
C ARG A 22 5.34 -7.05 3.73
N HIS A 23 5.40 -5.81 3.24
CA HIS A 23 4.44 -5.34 2.23
C HIS A 23 5.01 -5.18 0.81
N GLN A 24 6.32 -5.00 0.64
CA GLN A 24 6.95 -4.71 -0.66
C GLN A 24 6.55 -5.72 -1.76
N ALA A 25 6.60 -7.03 -1.46
CA ALA A 25 6.31 -8.07 -2.44
C ALA A 25 4.82 -8.11 -2.79
N GLY A 26 3.94 -7.79 -1.83
CA GLY A 26 2.50 -7.70 -2.04
C GLY A 26 2.13 -6.54 -2.95
N ILE A 27 2.75 -5.37 -2.75
CA ILE A 27 2.56 -4.19 -3.61
C ILE A 27 3.06 -4.48 -5.03
N PHE A 28 4.27 -5.04 -5.14
CA PHE A 28 4.87 -5.38 -6.43
C PHE A 28 3.96 -6.30 -7.25
N ARG A 29 3.48 -7.40 -6.64
CA ARG A 29 2.56 -8.34 -7.29
C ARG A 29 1.24 -7.67 -7.67
N TYR A 30 0.69 -6.85 -6.78
CA TYR A 30 -0.56 -6.15 -7.03
C TYR A 30 -0.46 -5.21 -8.25
N LEU A 31 0.62 -4.42 -8.34
CA LEU A 31 0.87 -3.54 -9.49
C LEU A 31 1.07 -4.33 -10.80
N ARG A 32 1.72 -5.50 -10.76
CA ARG A 32 1.82 -6.40 -11.92
C ARG A 32 0.46 -6.89 -12.39
N VAL A 33 -0.43 -7.23 -11.46
CA VAL A 33 -1.83 -7.64 -11.78
C VAL A 33 -2.60 -6.49 -12.44
N LEU A 34 -2.36 -5.25 -12.04
CA LEU A 34 -2.96 -4.07 -12.69
C LEU A 34 -2.38 -3.77 -14.09
N GLY A 35 -1.34 -4.48 -14.52
CA GLY A 35 -0.72 -4.29 -15.83
C GLY A 35 0.39 -3.24 -15.87
N ALA A 36 1.00 -2.93 -14.72
CA ALA A 36 2.21 -2.11 -14.68
C ALA A 36 3.42 -2.88 -15.27
N GLU A 37 4.26 -2.19 -16.04
CA GLU A 37 5.50 -2.74 -16.60
C GLU A 37 6.57 -2.91 -15.51
N GLU A 38 7.54 -3.79 -15.72
CA GLU A 38 8.51 -4.18 -14.69
C GLU A 38 9.26 -2.98 -14.08
N ASN A 39 9.81 -2.10 -14.92
CA ASN A 39 10.52 -0.90 -14.46
C ASN A 39 9.59 0.03 -13.67
N THR A 40 8.35 0.22 -14.15
CA THR A 40 7.35 1.06 -13.48
C THR A 40 6.90 0.47 -12.15
N VAL A 41 6.81 -0.85 -12.02
CA VAL A 41 6.38 -1.52 -10.78
C VAL A 41 7.38 -1.24 -9.66
N ALA A 42 8.68 -1.32 -9.94
CA ALA A 42 9.71 -1.05 -8.95
C ALA A 42 9.60 0.38 -8.41
N ASP A 43 9.49 1.37 -9.31
CA ASP A 43 9.38 2.79 -8.96
C ASP A 43 8.11 3.06 -8.14
N LEU A 44 6.96 2.59 -8.62
CA LEU A 44 5.68 2.79 -7.92
C LEU A 44 5.63 2.06 -6.57
N THR A 45 6.30 0.92 -6.43
CA THR A 45 6.41 0.21 -5.14
C THR A 45 7.21 1.07 -4.16
N GLN A 46 8.33 1.65 -4.58
CA GLN A 46 9.13 2.53 -3.74
C GLN A 46 8.35 3.78 -3.34
N GLU A 47 7.74 4.47 -4.30
CA GLU A 47 6.93 5.67 -4.06
C GLU A 47 5.77 5.38 -3.09
N THR A 48 5.10 4.23 -3.23
CA THR A 48 4.05 3.79 -2.30
C THR A 48 4.57 3.63 -0.87
N LEU A 49 5.76 3.03 -0.70
CA LEU A 49 6.34 2.80 0.63
C LEU A 49 6.84 4.11 1.27
N LEU A 50 7.30 5.08 0.48
CA LEU A 50 7.71 6.39 0.98
C LEU A 50 6.53 7.17 1.60
N LEU A 51 5.29 6.93 1.16
CA LEU A 51 4.10 7.53 1.77
C LEU A 51 3.93 7.17 3.26
N LEU A 52 4.53 6.07 3.73
CA LEU A 52 4.55 5.70 5.15
C LEU A 52 5.40 6.67 5.99
N LEU A 53 6.36 7.37 5.37
CA LEU A 53 7.24 8.34 6.02
C LEU A 53 6.71 9.77 5.94
N GLU A 54 5.93 10.09 4.90
CA GLU A 54 5.44 11.45 4.64
C GLU A 54 4.17 11.79 5.41
N LYS A 55 3.29 10.80 5.65
CA LYS A 55 2.02 11.00 6.35
C LYS A 55 2.17 10.57 7.82
N PRO A 56 1.38 11.14 8.75
CA PRO A 56 1.24 10.56 10.09
C PRO A 56 0.58 9.18 9.93
N PHE A 57 1.41 8.17 9.69
CA PHE A 57 0.99 6.81 9.48
C PHE A 57 0.71 6.20 10.85
N GLU A 58 -0.57 6.01 11.14
CA GLU A 58 -0.99 5.27 12.32
C GLU A 58 -1.04 3.78 11.98
N TRP A 59 -0.17 3.01 12.63
CA TRP A 59 -0.18 1.57 12.47
C TRP A 59 -1.31 0.98 13.30
N HIS A 60 -2.27 0.34 12.63
CA HIS A 60 -3.37 -0.39 13.29
C HIS A 60 -3.20 -1.91 13.20
N SER A 61 -2.83 -2.44 12.04
CA SER A 61 -2.56 -3.87 11.80
C SER A 61 -1.98 -4.09 10.41
N ASP A 62 -1.25 -5.19 10.19
CA ASP A 62 -0.72 -5.57 8.87
C ASP A 62 -1.83 -5.64 7.78
N ALA A 63 -3.02 -6.14 8.10
CA ALA A 63 -4.11 -6.26 7.14
C ALA A 63 -4.62 -4.88 6.68
N GLN A 64 -4.85 -3.97 7.63
CA GLN A 64 -5.29 -2.60 7.33
C GLN A 64 -4.20 -1.83 6.58
N THR A 65 -2.93 -1.97 6.98
CA THR A 65 -1.79 -1.40 6.26
C THR A 65 -1.71 -1.92 4.84
N ALA A 66 -1.90 -3.22 4.61
CA ALA A 66 -1.91 -3.79 3.26
C ALA A 66 -3.05 -3.24 2.38
N VAL A 67 -4.26 -3.05 2.94
CA VAL A 67 -5.39 -2.45 2.22
C VAL A 67 -5.06 -1.00 1.84
N TRP A 68 -4.56 -0.22 2.80
CA TRP A 68 -4.17 1.18 2.57
C TRP A 68 -3.07 1.30 1.51
N LEU A 69 -2.01 0.47 1.60
CA LEU A 69 -0.91 0.46 0.63
C LEU A 69 -1.38 0.09 -0.78
N ARG A 70 -2.30 -0.88 -0.93
CA ARG A 70 -2.86 -1.21 -2.25
C ARG A 70 -3.66 -0.05 -2.83
N ARG A 71 -4.45 0.65 -2.00
CA ARG A 71 -5.19 1.85 -2.45
C ARG A 71 -4.24 2.95 -2.89
N ALA A 72 -3.18 3.20 -2.13
CA ALA A 72 -2.15 4.17 -2.47
C ALA A 72 -1.43 3.81 -3.78
N ALA A 73 -0.96 2.57 -3.92
CA ALA A 73 -0.31 2.06 -5.12
C ALA A 73 -1.21 2.17 -6.37
N ARG A 74 -2.51 1.85 -6.24
CA ARG A 74 -3.49 2.00 -7.32
C ARG A 74 -3.58 3.45 -7.78
N ASN A 75 -3.72 4.39 -6.84
CA ASN A 75 -3.84 5.82 -7.16
C ASN A 75 -2.59 6.33 -7.90
N LEU A 76 -1.40 5.97 -7.44
CA LEU A 76 -0.15 6.31 -8.11
C LEU A 76 -0.08 5.70 -9.52
N PHE A 77 -0.48 4.44 -9.68
CA PHE A 77 -0.50 3.77 -10.97
C PHE A 77 -1.48 4.39 -11.96
N LEU A 78 -2.68 4.78 -11.53
CA LEU A 78 -3.64 5.48 -12.38
C LEU A 78 -3.11 6.85 -12.78
N GLY A 79 -2.48 7.58 -11.86
CA GLY A 79 -1.80 8.84 -12.15
C GLY A 79 -0.71 8.66 -13.21
N TYR A 80 0.12 7.62 -13.08
CA TYR A 80 1.12 7.24 -14.07
C TYR A 80 0.47 6.95 -15.44
N CYS A 81 -0.57 6.10 -15.46
CA CYS A 81 -1.25 5.75 -16.72
C CYS A 81 -1.81 6.97 -17.46
N ARG A 82 -2.42 7.92 -16.73
CA ARG A 82 -2.95 9.16 -17.31
C ARG A 82 -1.85 10.05 -17.90
N ARG A 83 -0.66 10.11 -17.27
CA ARG A 83 0.48 10.90 -17.75
C ARG A 83 1.22 10.26 -18.92
N ASN A 84 1.19 8.94 -19.02
CA ASN A 84 1.96 8.17 -20.00
C ASN A 84 1.11 7.65 -21.18
N SER A 85 0.04 8.38 -21.54
CA SER A 85 -0.86 8.03 -22.67
C SER A 85 -1.55 6.66 -22.56
N ARG A 86 -1.67 6.10 -21.36
CA ARG A 86 -2.41 4.86 -21.04
C ARG A 86 -3.77 5.16 -20.40
N ALA A 87 -4.41 6.25 -20.81
CA ALA A 87 -5.68 6.71 -20.23
C ALA A 87 -6.80 5.66 -20.29
N GLN A 88 -6.89 4.90 -21.39
CA GLN A 88 -7.87 3.82 -21.55
C GLN A 88 -7.73 2.72 -20.48
N LEU A 89 -6.50 2.37 -20.10
CA LEU A 89 -6.27 1.41 -19.02
C LEU A 89 -6.72 1.99 -17.68
N ALA A 90 -6.42 3.26 -17.42
CA ALA A 90 -6.85 3.93 -16.20
C ALA A 90 -8.38 3.98 -16.08
N GLU A 91 -9.06 4.37 -17.16
CA GLU A 91 -10.52 4.39 -17.25
C GLU A 91 -11.13 2.99 -17.06
N SER A 92 -10.55 1.97 -17.68
CA SER A 92 -11.01 0.58 -17.52
C SER A 92 -10.92 0.12 -16.06
N LEU A 93 -9.82 0.44 -15.37
CA LEU A 93 -9.63 0.08 -13.96
C LEU A 93 -10.55 0.85 -13.01
N ASP A 94 -10.86 2.11 -13.32
CA ASP A 94 -11.84 2.92 -12.57
C ASP A 94 -13.27 2.42 -12.79
N HIS A 95 -13.60 2.03 -14.01
CA HIS A 95 -14.90 1.44 -14.34
C HIS A 95 -15.11 0.10 -13.62
N ILE A 96 -14.08 -0.77 -13.58
CA ILE A 96 -14.14 -2.00 -12.80
C ILE A 96 -14.41 -1.67 -11.34
N GLU A 97 -13.61 -0.81 -10.70
CA GLU A 97 -13.82 -0.47 -9.28
C GLU A 97 -15.24 0.07 -9.01
N SER A 98 -15.74 0.96 -9.86
CA SER A 98 -17.06 1.59 -9.70
C SER A 98 -18.23 0.63 -9.92
N ALA A 99 -18.04 -0.44 -10.70
CA ALA A 99 -19.07 -1.46 -10.93
C ALA A 99 -19.23 -2.45 -9.77
N TRP A 100 -18.24 -2.52 -8.87
CA TRP A 100 -18.21 -3.46 -7.73
C TRP A 100 -18.28 -2.77 -6.35
N ALA A 101 -18.33 -1.43 -6.31
CA ALA A 101 -18.44 -0.62 -5.08
C ALA A 101 -19.91 -0.34 -4.73
#